data_AF-A0A3D3H818-F1
#
_entry.id   AF-A0A3D3H818-F1
#
_cell.length_a   1.000
_cell.length_b   1.000
_cell.length_c   1.000
_cell.angle_alpha   90.00
_cell.angle_beta   90.00
_cell.angle_gamma   90.00
#
_symmetry.space_group_name_H-M   'P 1'
#
loop_
_entity.id
_entity.type
_entity.pdbx_description
1 polymer ?
#
loop_
_entity_poly.entity_id
_entity_poly.type
_entity_poly.pdbx_seq_one_letter_code
_entity_poly.pdbx_strand_id
1 'polypeptide(L)' 'MTRHLLDVNAIIALIDPLHVHHERAHAWFAARVVRDGDGAWHTCPIVQNGVVRVVSHPKYPNTQPVPVVLASLA' A
#
# COMPACT_ATOMS: atom_id res chain seq x y z
N MET A 1 4.49 5.48 -21.62
CA MET A 1 4.28 5.78 -20.19
C MET A 1 3.64 4.57 -19.53
N THR A 2 4.28 4.02 -18.50
CA THR A 2 3.78 2.84 -17.78
C THR A 2 3.01 3.32 -16.54
N ARG A 3 1.75 2.89 -16.40
CA ARG A 3 0.94 3.14 -15.21
C ARG A 3 0.83 1.87 -14.38
N HIS A 4 0.86 2.01 -13.07
CA HIS A 4 0.77 0.88 -12.14
C HIS A 4 -0.52 0.97 -11.34
N LEU A 5 -1.35 -0.07 -11.36
CA LEU A 5 -2.45 -0.24 -10.42
C LEU A 5 -1.93 -1.11 -9.27
N LEU A 6 -1.82 -0.55 -8.06
CA LEU A 6 -1.27 -1.29 -6.92
C LEU A 6 -2.31 -2.26 -6.37
N ASP A 7 -1.87 -3.48 -6.10
CA ASP A 7 -2.66 -4.48 -5.38
C ASP A 7 -2.67 -4.22 -3.87
N VAL A 8 -3.60 -4.85 -3.15
CA VAL A 8 -3.72 -4.81 -1.69
C VAL A 8 -2.39 -5.08 -1.00
N ASN A 9 -1.70 -6.15 -1.37
CA ASN A 9 -0.45 -6.53 -0.71
C ASN A 9 0.68 -5.52 -0.94
N ALA A 10 0.68 -4.85 -2.10
CA ALA A 10 1.67 -3.82 -2.40
C ALA A 10 1.43 -2.57 -1.54
N ILE A 11 0.17 -2.16 -1.37
CA ILE A 11 -0.17 -1.02 -0.49
C ILE A 11 0.14 -1.36 0.97
N ILE A 12 -0.22 -2.56 1.44
CA ILE A 12 0.10 -2.98 2.82
C ILE A 12 1.60 -2.94 3.06
N ALA A 13 2.42 -3.44 2.12
CA ALA A 13 3.87 -3.38 2.23
C ALA A 13 4.41 -1.94 2.31
N LEU A 14 3.75 -0.96 1.68
CA LEU A 14 4.16 0.45 1.73
C LEU A 14 3.80 1.12 3.07
N ILE A 15 2.69 0.74 3.71
CA ILE A 15 2.19 1.40 4.94
C ILE A 15 2.58 0.67 6.23
N ASP A 16 2.87 -0.63 6.18
CA ASP A 16 3.24 -1.43 7.35
C ASP A 16 4.76 -1.71 7.38
N PRO A 17 5.51 -1.09 8.32
CA PRO A 17 6.97 -1.30 8.44
C PRO A 17 7.35 -2.72 8.89
N LEU A 18 6.41 -3.50 9.44
CA LEU A 18 6.66 -4.88 9.86
C LEU A 18 6.37 -5.89 8.73
N HIS A 19 5.90 -5.43 7.57
CA HIS A 19 5.65 -6.30 6.43
C HIS A 19 6.97 -6.81 5.83
N VAL A 20 7.06 -8.11 5.53
CA VAL A 20 8.28 -8.77 5.01
C VAL A 20 8.84 -8.14 3.72
N HIS A 21 7.99 -7.42 2.99
CA HIS A 21 8.36 -6.73 1.75
C HIS A 21 8.47 -5.21 1.87
N HIS A 22 8.47 -4.65 3.09
CA HIS A 22 8.48 -3.20 3.30
C HIS A 22 9.61 -2.49 2.52
N GLU A 23 10.86 -2.86 2.82
CA GLU A 23 12.04 -2.29 2.14
C GLU A 23 12.00 -2.48 0.63
N ARG A 24 11.58 -3.66 0.16
CA ARG A 24 11.52 -3.96 -1.27
C ARG A 24 10.44 -3.15 -1.98
N ALA A 25 9.28 -2.94 -1.34
CA ALA A 25 8.18 -2.14 -1.87
C ALA A 25 8.59 -0.68 -1.98
N HIS A 26 9.21 -0.11 -0.94
CA HIS A 26 9.73 1.25 -0.94
C HIS A 26 10.82 1.46 -1.98
N ALA A 27 11.78 0.53 -2.10
CA ALA A 27 12.82 0.60 -3.13
C ALA A 27 12.23 0.57 -4.55
N TRP A 28 11.26 -0.31 -4.81
CA TRP A 28 10.56 -0.36 -6.10
C TRP A 28 9.78 0.94 -6.37
N PHE A 29 9.03 1.43 -5.38
CA PHE A 29 8.21 2.63 -5.50
C PHE A 29 9.08 3.87 -5.77
N ALA A 30 10.17 4.06 -5.04
CA ALA A 30 11.13 5.13 -5.28
C ALA A 30 11.79 5.03 -6.67
N ALA A 31 12.14 3.83 -7.11
CA ALA A 31 12.81 3.62 -8.40
C ALA A 31 11.88 3.79 -9.61
N ARG A 32 10.58 3.50 -9.49
CA ARG A 32 9.64 3.43 -10.63
C ARG A 32 8.56 4.51 -10.65
N VAL A 33 8.18 5.01 -9.49
CA VAL A 33 7.09 5.99 -9.34
C VAL A 33 7.67 7.39 -9.11
N VAL A 34 8.71 7.51 -8.27
CA VAL A 34 9.29 8.82 -7.90
C VAL A 34 10.34 9.31 -8.92
N ARG A 35 11.21 8.42 -9.42
CA ARG A 35 12.34 8.82 -10.30
C ARG A 35 11.94 9.19 -11.72
N ASP A 36 10.95 8.53 -12.30
CA ASP A 36 10.68 8.66 -13.73
C ASP A 36 9.65 9.76 -14.07
N GLY A 37 9.01 10.41 -13.08
CA GLY A 37 8.00 11.47 -13.29
C GLY A 37 6.70 11.04 -14.00
N ASP A 38 6.76 9.95 -14.77
CA ASP A 38 5.73 9.42 -15.68
C ASP A 38 5.03 8.15 -15.14
N GLY A 39 5.57 7.58 -14.05
CA GLY A 39 5.09 6.35 -13.44
C GLY A 39 3.89 6.57 -12.53
N ALA A 40 2.77 7.07 -13.07
CA ALA A 40 1.57 7.29 -12.27
C ALA A 40 1.05 5.96 -11.69
N TRP A 41 1.04 5.87 -10.37
CA TRP A 41 0.40 4.77 -9.66
C TRP A 41 -1.05 5.12 -9.34
N HIS A 42 -1.88 4.11 -9.23
CA HIS A 42 -3.30 4.24 -8.91
C HIS A 42 -3.69 3.14 -7.93
N THR A 43 -4.82 3.34 -7.28
CA THR A 43 -5.56 2.32 -6.55
C THR A 43 -7.01 2.31 -7.04
N CYS A 44 -7.85 1.46 -6.46
CA CYS A 44 -9.28 1.43 -6.76
C CYS A 44 -10.09 1.03 -5.50
N PRO A 45 -11.41 1.25 -5.49
CA PRO A 45 -12.22 0.99 -4.29
C PRO A 45 -12.12 -0.44 -3.75
N ILE A 46 -11.99 -1.45 -4.63
CA ILE A 46 -11.82 -2.84 -4.18
C ILE A 46 -10.48 -3.07 -3.48
N VAL A 47 -9.41 -2.42 -3.93
CA VAL A 47 -8.10 -2.47 -3.28
C VAL A 47 -8.14 -1.74 -1.94
N GLN A 48 -8.71 -0.53 -1.89
CA GLN A 48 -8.85 0.24 -0.65
C GLN A 48 -9.64 -0.53 0.41
N ASN A 49 -10.78 -1.12 0.04
CA ASN A 49 -11.56 -1.99 0.93
C ASN A 49 -10.76 -3.23 1.38
N GLY A 50 -9.96 -3.80 0.50
CA GLY A 50 -9.06 -4.90 0.81
C GLY A 50 -8.00 -4.54 1.87
N VAL A 51 -7.39 -3.36 1.74
CA VAL A 51 -6.40 -2.84 2.72
C VAL A 51 -7.07 -2.63 4.07
N VAL A 52 -8.22 -1.95 4.11
CA VAL A 52 -8.99 -1.76 5.36
C VAL A 52 -9.30 -3.11 6.01
N ARG A 53 -9.83 -4.06 5.24
CA ARG A 53 -10.20 -5.40 5.74
C ARG A 53 -9.03 -6.15 6.34
N VAL A 54 -7.84 -6.11 5.73
CA VAL A 54 -6.67 -6.87 6.20
C VAL A 54 -6.04 -6.18 7.40
N VAL A 55 -5.73 -4.89 7.30
CA VAL A 55 -4.96 -4.17 8.32
C VAL A 55 -5.79 -3.92 9.58
N SER A 56 -7.12 -3.84 9.48
CA SER A 56 -7.99 -3.73 10.67
C SER A 56 -8.42 -5.08 11.25
N HIS A 57 -7.91 -6.20 10.73
CA HIS A 57 -8.30 -7.52 11.20
C HIS A 57 -7.56 -7.87 12.50
N PRO A 58 -8.23 -8.31 13.58
CA PRO A 58 -7.60 -8.58 14.88
C PRO A 58 -6.45 -9.60 14.88
N LYS A 59 -6.41 -10.48 13.86
CA LYS A 59 -5.34 -11.48 13.67
C LYS A 59 -4.16 -10.97 12.82
N TYR A 60 -4.23 -9.76 12.27
CA TYR A 60 -3.12 -9.18 11.53
C TYR A 60 -2.07 -8.67 12.53
N PRO A 61 -0.77 -9.06 12.43
CA PRO A 61 0.22 -8.78 13.47
C PRO A 61 0.37 -7.30 13.85
N ASN A 62 0.31 -6.39 12.87
CA ASN A 62 0.33 -4.94 13.09
C ASN A 62 -1.06 -4.34 12.85
N THR A 63 -2.09 -4.90 13.49
CA THR A 63 -3.48 -4.44 13.30
C THR A 63 -3.63 -2.96 13.68
N GLN A 64 -4.37 -2.20 12.87
CA GLN A 64 -4.64 -0.78 13.10
C GLN A 64 -6.15 -0.48 13.10
N PRO A 65 -6.63 0.51 13.87
CA PRO A 65 -8.02 0.94 13.81
C PRO A 65 -8.42 1.41 12.41
N VAL A 66 -9.65 1.13 11.98
CA VAL A 66 -10.17 1.54 10.66
C VAL A 66 -9.90 3.02 10.33
N PRO A 67 -10.12 3.99 11.23
CA PRO A 67 -9.83 5.40 10.94
C PRO A 67 -8.36 5.67 10.60
N VAL A 68 -7.42 4.94 11.23
CA VAL A 68 -5.97 5.07 10.95
C VAL A 68 -5.65 4.51 9.57
N VAL A 69 -6.22 3.36 9.21
CA VAL A 69 -6.00 2.76 7.89
C VAL A 69 -6.58 3.64 6.79
N LEU A 70 -7.77 4.21 6.99
CA LEU A 70 -8.37 5.14 6.02
C LEU A 70 -7.52 6.39 5.83
N ALA A 71 -6.96 6.95 6.91
CA ALA A 71 -6.08 8.11 6.83
C ALA A 71 -4.79 7.84 6.03
N SER A 72 -4.28 6.60 6.03
CA SER A 72 -3.11 6.21 5.21
C SER A 72 -3.39 6.05 3.71
N LEU A 73 -4.67 6.06 3.30
CA LEU A 73 -5.10 5.86 1.91
C LEU A 73 -5.54 7.17 1.22
N ALA A 74 -5.56 8.28 1.96
CA ALA A 74 -5.93 9.61 1.48
C ALA A 74 -4.69 10.41 1.05
#